data_AF-A0A6J4SPB1-F1
#
_entry.id   AF-A0A6J4SPB1-F1
#
_cell.length_a   1.000
_cell.length_b   1.000
_cell.length_c   1.000
_cell.angle_alpha   90.00
_cell.angle_beta   90.00
_cell.angle_gamma   90.00
#
_symmetry.space_group_name_H-M   'P 1'
#
loop_
_entity.id
_entity.type
_entity.pdbx_description
1 polymer ?
#
loop_
_entity_poly.entity_id
_entity_poly.type
_entity_poly.pdbx_seq_one_letter_code
_entity_poly.pdbx_strand_id
1 'polypeptide(L)'
;MERRTSNRTPRGADAYRPGPGSIRWSTAPASIIAHVDAEQGVSFWMDQRVLLRRLRVHFLLLPLAEVAVLSEDRDPLPGTPREHWLVWQSLTKTAATTRVPTDAGVLAGRLGLGRGAQGMAARAMLGELMAAIWQLRSA
;
A
#
# COMPACT_ATOMS: atom_id res chain seq x y z
N MET A 1 35.36 8.06 31.83
CA MET A 1 34.43 6.97 32.22
C MET A 1 33.09 7.29 31.55
N GLU A 2 33.00 6.99 30.25
CA GLU A 2 31.86 7.39 29.41
C GLU A 2 30.82 6.25 29.34
N ARG A 3 29.58 6.57 29.72
CA ARG A 3 28.45 5.64 29.68
C ARG A 3 27.98 5.52 28.22
N ARG A 4 28.28 4.39 27.57
CA ARG A 4 27.65 3.98 26.31
C ARG A 4 26.17 3.71 26.56
N THR A 5 25.31 4.63 26.14
CA THR A 5 23.88 4.40 26.01
C THR A 5 23.64 3.41 24.88
N SER A 6 23.34 2.17 25.26
CA SER A 6 22.91 1.11 24.34
C SER A 6 21.53 1.46 23.79
N ASN A 7 21.49 1.94 22.55
CA ASN A 7 20.25 2.05 21.77
C ASN A 7 19.76 0.65 21.41
N ARG A 8 19.00 0.05 22.31
CA ARG A 8 18.32 -1.22 22.11
C ARG A 8 17.00 -0.92 21.38
N THR A 9 17.00 -1.06 20.07
CA THR A 9 15.77 -1.01 19.26
C THR A 9 14.79 -2.04 19.82
N PRO A 10 13.51 -1.70 20.08
CA PRO A 10 12.55 -2.67 20.57
C PRO A 10 12.31 -3.74 19.49
N ARG A 11 12.86 -4.94 19.73
CA ARG A 11 12.46 -6.19 19.05
C ARG A 11 11.09 -6.58 19.60
N GLY A 12 10.05 -6.07 18.97
CA GLY A 12 8.66 -6.34 19.33
C GLY A 12 7.73 -6.14 18.15
N ALA A 13 8.12 -6.59 16.96
CA ALA A 13 7.17 -6.89 15.90
C ALA A 13 6.98 -8.40 15.96
N ASP A 14 5.88 -8.85 16.59
CA ASP A 14 5.45 -10.23 16.49
C ASP A 14 5.48 -10.63 15.02
N ALA A 15 6.32 -11.64 14.73
CA ALA A 15 6.45 -12.17 13.39
C ALA A 15 5.17 -12.93 13.07
N TYR A 16 4.14 -12.20 12.61
CA TYR A 16 2.96 -12.79 12.00
C TYR A 16 3.42 -13.83 10.97
N ARG A 17 3.13 -15.10 11.27
CA ARG A 17 3.43 -16.24 10.39
C ARG A 17 2.13 -16.64 9.69
N PRO A 18 1.87 -16.12 8.49
CA PRO A 18 0.72 -16.52 7.70
C PRO A 18 0.78 -18.03 7.43
N GLY A 19 -0.37 -18.71 7.56
CA GLY A 19 -0.59 -20.08 7.07
C GLY A 19 -0.41 -20.20 5.55
N PRO A 20 -0.42 -21.41 4.98
CA PRO A 20 0.00 -21.66 3.61
C PRO A 20 -0.81 -20.94 2.52
N GLY A 21 -1.98 -20.35 2.80
CA GLY A 21 -2.77 -19.56 1.83
C GLY A 21 -2.84 -18.06 2.10
N SER A 22 -2.33 -17.59 3.24
CA SER A 22 -2.52 -16.19 3.66
C SER A 22 -1.53 -15.23 3.03
N ILE A 23 -1.99 -13.99 2.88
CA ILE A 23 -1.20 -12.88 2.39
C ILE A 23 -0.15 -12.51 3.43
N ARG A 24 1.09 -12.38 2.99
CA ARG A 24 2.20 -11.88 3.78
C ARG A 24 2.50 -10.45 3.38
N TRP A 25 2.79 -9.64 4.39
CA TRP A 25 3.12 -8.23 4.24
C TRP A 25 4.59 -8.00 4.57
N SER A 26 5.26 -7.11 3.84
CA SER A 26 6.60 -6.62 4.21
C SER A 26 6.58 -5.71 5.42
N THR A 27 5.44 -5.02 5.59
CA THR A 27 5.20 -3.95 6.56
C THR A 27 3.89 -4.29 7.25
N ALA A 28 3.84 -4.17 8.58
CA ALA A 28 2.62 -4.45 9.31
C ALA A 28 1.47 -3.56 8.79
N PRO A 29 0.25 -4.09 8.59
CA PRO A 29 -0.89 -3.30 8.13
C PRO A 29 -1.10 -2.04 8.97
N ALA A 30 -0.99 -2.13 10.31
CA ALA A 30 -1.09 -0.99 11.21
C ALA A 30 -0.08 0.13 10.90
N SER A 31 1.15 -0.19 10.52
CA SER A 31 2.15 0.82 10.13
C SER A 31 1.82 1.48 8.80
N ILE A 32 1.33 0.71 7.81
CA ILE A 32 0.88 1.26 6.53
C ILE A 32 -0.25 2.26 6.77
N ILE A 33 -1.19 1.90 7.63
CA ILE A 33 -2.35 2.72 7.96
C ILE A 33 -1.94 3.98 8.71
N ALA A 34 -0.99 3.89 9.65
CA ALA A 34 -0.45 5.07 10.33
C ALA A 34 0.18 6.07 9.35
N HIS A 35 0.89 5.61 8.32
CA HIS A 35 1.38 6.50 7.25
C HIS A 35 0.23 7.12 6.44
N VAL A 36 -0.78 6.32 6.07
CA VAL A 36 -1.95 6.82 5.33
C VAL A 36 -2.71 7.87 6.12
N ASP A 37 -2.91 7.67 7.43
CA ASP A 37 -3.60 8.60 8.31
C ASP A 37 -2.80 9.90 8.55
N ALA A 38 -1.47 9.77 8.63
CA ALA A 38 -0.56 10.91 8.69
C ALA A 38 -0.35 11.61 7.34
N GLU A 39 -1.09 11.23 6.29
CA GLU A 39 -0.94 11.73 4.92
C GLU A 39 0.51 11.63 4.39
N GLN A 40 1.15 10.50 4.64
CA GLN A 40 2.53 10.21 4.22
C GLN A 40 2.59 9.10 3.19
N GLY A 41 3.49 9.26 2.21
CA GLY A 41 3.82 8.20 1.27
C GLY A 41 4.33 6.92 1.95
N VAL A 42 3.88 5.76 1.47
CA VAL A 42 4.31 4.46 1.98
C VAL A 42 4.51 3.45 0.85
N SER A 43 5.62 2.70 0.94
CA SER A 43 5.91 1.59 0.04
C SER A 43 6.06 0.29 0.81
N PHE A 44 5.55 -0.80 0.25
CA PHE A 44 5.58 -2.12 0.86
C PHE A 44 5.43 -3.19 -0.23
N TRP A 45 5.60 -4.46 0.13
CA TRP A 45 5.26 -5.56 -0.74
C TRP A 45 4.33 -6.55 -0.05
N MET A 46 3.53 -7.22 -0.85
CA MET A 46 2.66 -8.32 -0.44
C MET A 46 3.03 -9.58 -1.24
N ASP A 47 2.98 -10.74 -0.58
CA ASP A 47 3.14 -12.04 -1.22
C ASP A 47 2.01 -12.99 -0.85
N GLN A 48 1.67 -13.90 -1.76
CA GLN A 48 0.77 -15.01 -1.50
C GLN A 48 1.38 -16.25 -2.13
N ARG A 49 2.08 -17.04 -1.32
CA ARG A 49 2.96 -18.11 -1.78
C ARG A 49 2.32 -19.07 -2.77
N VAL A 50 1.04 -19.43 -2.57
CA VAL A 50 0.31 -20.40 -3.41
C VAL A 50 0.02 -19.84 -4.79
N LEU A 51 -0.56 -18.64 -4.89
CA LEU A 51 -1.00 -18.09 -6.17
C LEU A 51 0.11 -17.35 -6.92
N LEU A 52 1.06 -16.77 -6.21
CA LEU A 52 2.14 -15.97 -6.81
C LEU A 52 3.44 -16.74 -7.03
N ARG A 53 3.55 -18.02 -6.66
CA ARG A 53 4.76 -18.85 -6.86
C ARG A 53 6.05 -18.12 -6.42
N ARG A 54 6.02 -17.47 -5.25
CA ARG A 54 7.09 -16.63 -4.65
C ARG A 54 7.30 -15.23 -5.25
N LEU A 55 6.49 -14.81 -6.23
CA LEU A 55 6.46 -13.42 -6.67
C LEU A 55 5.92 -12.52 -5.55
N ARG A 56 6.44 -11.30 -5.50
CA ARG A 56 6.00 -10.22 -4.64
C ARG A 56 5.34 -9.16 -5.50
N VAL A 57 4.23 -8.61 -5.02
CA VAL A 57 3.63 -7.40 -5.59
C VAL A 57 4.04 -6.25 -4.70
N HIS A 58 4.85 -5.35 -5.24
CA HIS A 58 5.19 -4.11 -4.56
C HIS A 58 4.07 -3.10 -4.79
N PHE A 59 3.71 -2.39 -3.73
CA PHE A 59 2.74 -1.31 -3.74
C PHE A 59 3.42 -0.02 -3.30
N LEU A 60 2.98 1.09 -3.89
CA LEU A 60 3.31 2.45 -3.48
C LEU A 60 2.00 3.22 -3.36
N LEU A 61 1.78 3.82 -2.20
CA LEU A 61 0.72 4.78 -1.95
C LEU A 61 1.41 6.12 -1.71
N LEU A 62 1.12 7.12 -2.52
CA LEU A 62 1.70 8.46 -2.41
C LEU A 62 0.56 9.50 -2.39
N PRO A 63 0.43 10.32 -1.33
CA PRO A 63 -0.56 11.39 -1.32
C PRO A 63 -0.17 12.43 -2.37
N LEU A 64 -1.12 12.87 -3.19
CA LEU A 64 -0.83 13.88 -4.23
C LEU A 64 -0.54 15.26 -3.64
N ALA A 65 -0.96 15.52 -2.40
CA ALA A 65 -0.60 16.71 -1.65
C ALA A 65 0.92 16.88 -1.46
N GLU A 66 1.68 15.78 -1.40
CA GLU A 66 3.15 15.82 -1.28
C GLU A 66 3.87 15.97 -2.64
N VAL A 67 3.14 15.84 -3.76
CA VAL A 67 3.74 15.91 -5.09
C VAL A 67 3.95 17.36 -5.47
N ALA A 68 5.20 17.82 -5.37
CA ALA A 68 5.60 19.14 -5.83
C ALA A 68 5.37 19.29 -7.34
N VAL A 69 4.62 20.33 -7.71
CA VAL A 69 4.41 20.72 -9.10
C VAL A 69 5.29 21.93 -9.36
N LEU A 70 6.17 21.84 -10.38
CA LEU A 70 7.08 22.94 -10.74
C LEU A 70 6.36 24.20 -11.25
N SER A 71 5.03 24.13 -11.43
CA SER A 71 4.14 25.23 -11.77
C SER A 71 3.04 25.29 -10.69
N GLU A 72 2.98 26.39 -9.96
CA GLU A 72 2.16 26.54 -8.73
C GLU A 72 0.65 26.40 -8.98
N ASP A 73 0.20 26.71 -10.21
CA ASP A 73 -1.23 26.78 -10.58
C ASP A 73 -1.82 25.47 -11.13
N ARG A 74 -1.13 24.34 -11.01
CA ARG A 74 -1.59 23.08 -11.59
C ARG A 74 -1.75 21.98 -10.56
N ASP A 75 -2.78 21.17 -10.78
CA ASP A 75 -2.92 19.88 -10.12
C ASP A 75 -1.70 19.00 -10.44
N PRO A 76 -1.24 18.15 -9.50
CA PRO A 76 -0.12 17.24 -9.73
C PRO A 76 -0.34 16.31 -10.93
N LEU A 77 -1.61 15.98 -11.19
CA LEU A 77 -2.05 15.19 -12.33
C LEU A 77 -3.30 15.85 -12.93
N PRO A 78 -3.39 16.02 -14.27
CA PRO A 78 -4.53 16.67 -14.90
C PRO A 78 -5.88 16.04 -14.50
N GLY A 79 -6.79 16.87 -14.01
CA GLY A 79 -8.14 16.44 -13.63
C GLY A 79 -8.19 15.54 -12.39
N THR A 80 -7.10 15.46 -11.62
CA THR A 80 -7.07 14.74 -10.33
C THR A 80 -6.87 15.72 -9.18
N PRO A 81 -7.81 15.79 -8.23
CA PRO A 81 -7.70 16.65 -7.06
C PRO A 81 -6.47 16.32 -6.18
N ARG A 82 -5.92 17.31 -5.49
CA ARG A 82 -4.75 17.16 -4.60
C ARG A 82 -5.01 16.25 -3.40
N GLU A 83 -6.26 16.11 -2.95
CA GLU A 83 -6.63 15.21 -1.86
C GLU A 83 -6.65 13.72 -2.25
N HIS A 84 -6.40 13.40 -3.53
CA HIS A 84 -6.26 12.03 -3.99
C HIS A 84 -4.87 11.46 -3.66
N TRP A 85 -4.78 10.15 -3.76
CA TRP A 85 -3.56 9.38 -3.66
C TRP A 85 -3.24 8.77 -5.03
N LEU A 86 -1.95 8.70 -5.35
CA LEU A 86 -1.42 7.83 -6.38
C LEU A 86 -1.20 6.43 -5.80
N VAL A 87 -1.85 5.43 -6.37
CA VAL A 87 -1.61 4.03 -6.03
C VAL A 87 -0.93 3.36 -7.21
N TRP A 88 0.28 2.85 -7.01
CA TRP A 88 1.04 2.10 -8.02
C TRP A 88 1.30 0.67 -7.54
N GLN A 89 1.42 -0.26 -8.48
CA GLN A 89 1.88 -1.61 -8.18
C GLN A 89 2.77 -2.23 -9.25
N SER A 90 3.63 -3.17 -8.84
CA SER A 90 4.69 -3.70 -9.70
C SER A 90 4.27 -4.80 -10.67
N LEU A 91 3.13 -5.48 -10.46
CA LEU A 91 2.73 -6.62 -11.28
C LEU A 91 2.39 -6.20 -12.71
N THR A 92 1.63 -5.11 -12.87
CA THR A 92 1.33 -4.53 -14.20
C THR A 92 2.05 -3.21 -14.45
N LYS A 93 2.82 -2.72 -13.47
CA LYS A 93 3.57 -1.44 -13.52
C LYS A 93 2.69 -0.22 -13.76
N THR A 94 1.40 -0.31 -13.42
CA THR A 94 0.42 0.75 -13.60
C THR A 94 0.23 1.52 -12.29
N ALA A 95 -0.13 2.79 -12.44
CA ALA A 95 -0.64 3.61 -11.34
C ALA A 95 -2.05 4.11 -11.66
N ALA A 96 -2.83 4.36 -10.62
CA ALA A 96 -4.13 5.00 -10.71
C ALA A 96 -4.30 5.98 -9.55
N THR A 97 -5.00 7.08 -9.80
CA THR A 97 -5.36 8.04 -8.77
C THR A 97 -6.73 7.73 -8.19
N THR A 98 -6.87 7.89 -6.88
CA THR A 98 -8.13 7.61 -6.18
C THR A 98 -8.12 8.26 -4.80
N ARG A 99 -9.30 8.39 -4.17
CA ARG A 99 -9.38 8.69 -2.74
C ARG A 99 -8.94 7.46 -1.95
N VAL A 100 -8.45 7.63 -0.73
CA VAL A 100 -8.14 6.52 0.15
C VAL A 100 -8.91 6.71 1.45
N PRO A 101 -9.73 5.74 1.90
CA PRO A 101 -10.00 4.44 1.26
C PRO A 101 -10.88 4.54 -0.01
N THR A 102 -10.94 3.45 -0.79
CA THR A 102 -11.73 3.34 -2.04
C THR A 102 -12.24 1.92 -2.28
N ASP A 103 -13.13 1.77 -3.26
CA ASP A 103 -13.54 0.47 -3.78
C ASP A 103 -12.35 -0.24 -4.46
N ALA A 104 -11.89 -1.32 -3.84
CA ALA A 104 -10.74 -2.09 -4.33
C ALA A 104 -10.99 -2.76 -5.69
N GLY A 105 -12.24 -3.10 -6.03
CA GLY A 105 -12.59 -3.69 -7.32
C GLY A 105 -12.49 -2.69 -8.47
N VAL A 106 -12.96 -1.46 -8.25
CA VAL A 106 -12.81 -0.35 -9.20
C VAL A 106 -11.34 0.01 -9.37
N LEU A 107 -10.59 0.13 -8.28
CA LEU A 107 -9.16 0.42 -8.33
C LEU A 107 -8.38 -0.70 -9.02
N ALA A 108 -8.67 -1.97 -8.71
CA ALA A 108 -8.07 -3.12 -9.39
C ALA A 108 -8.29 -3.07 -10.90
N GLY A 109 -9.51 -2.71 -11.35
CA GLY A 109 -9.82 -2.53 -12.77
C GLY A 109 -8.95 -1.46 -13.43
N ARG A 110 -8.79 -0.30 -12.79
CA ARG A 110 -7.92 0.79 -13.28
C ARG A 110 -6.44 0.40 -13.32
N LEU A 111 -5.99 -0.42 -12.38
CA LEU A 111 -4.63 -0.96 -12.33
C LEU A 111 -4.43 -2.15 -13.30
N GLY A 112 -5.45 -2.60 -14.01
CA GLY A 112 -5.37 -3.76 -14.91
C GLY A 112 -5.19 -5.10 -14.18
N LEU A 113 -5.60 -5.17 -12.90
CA LEU A 113 -5.58 -6.39 -12.09
C LEU A 113 -6.87 -7.20 -12.30
N GLY A 114 -6.75 -8.53 -12.27
CA GLY A 114 -7.91 -9.43 -12.29
C GLY A 114 -7.93 -10.45 -13.44
N ARG A 115 -6.95 -10.45 -14.34
CA ARG A 115 -6.76 -11.53 -15.32
C ARG A 115 -5.70 -12.51 -14.85
N GLY A 116 -6.00 -13.81 -14.99
CA GLY A 116 -5.11 -14.90 -14.57
C GLY A 116 -4.93 -15.02 -13.05
N ALA A 117 -4.29 -16.10 -12.60
CA ALA A 117 -4.12 -16.40 -11.17
C ALA A 117 -3.37 -15.29 -10.40
N GLN A 118 -2.32 -14.73 -11.00
CA GLN A 118 -1.53 -13.66 -10.37
C GLN A 118 -2.31 -12.36 -10.26
N GLY A 119 -3.07 -11.99 -11.31
CA GLY A 119 -3.91 -10.80 -11.29
C GLY A 119 -5.05 -10.92 -10.28
N MET A 120 -5.65 -12.10 -10.12
CA MET A 120 -6.65 -12.35 -9.08
C MET A 120 -6.05 -12.28 -7.67
N ALA A 121 -4.86 -12.83 -7.46
CA ALA A 121 -4.15 -12.72 -6.19
C ALA A 121 -3.83 -11.27 -5.82
N ALA A 122 -3.30 -10.48 -6.76
CA ALA A 122 -3.03 -9.06 -6.56
C ALA A 122 -4.31 -8.24 -6.29
N ARG A 123 -5.42 -8.59 -6.95
CA ARG A 123 -6.74 -8.00 -6.65
C ARG A 123 -7.21 -8.31 -5.23
N ALA A 124 -7.04 -9.56 -4.77
CA ALA A 124 -7.37 -9.93 -3.39
C ALA A 124 -6.51 -9.18 -2.35
N MET A 125 -5.20 -9.06 -2.61
CA MET A 125 -4.28 -8.26 -1.80
C MET A 125 -4.72 -6.80 -1.69
N LEU A 126 -5.08 -6.19 -2.81
CA LEU A 126 -5.60 -4.82 -2.82
C LEU A 126 -6.92 -4.69 -2.05
N GLY A 127 -7.78 -5.71 -2.12
CA GLY A 127 -9.00 -5.82 -1.32
C GLY A 127 -8.72 -5.81 0.17
N GLU A 128 -7.79 -6.65 0.65
CA GLU A 128 -7.39 -6.68 2.06
C GLU A 128 -6.79 -5.34 2.52
N LEU A 129 -5.96 -4.70 1.69
CA LEU A 129 -5.41 -3.38 1.99
C LEU A 129 -6.49 -2.32 2.18
N MET A 130 -7.41 -2.18 1.23
CA MET A 130 -8.45 -1.15 1.33
C MET A 130 -9.43 -1.44 2.46
N ALA A 131 -9.74 -2.71 2.74
CA ALA A 131 -10.54 -3.10 3.90
C ALA A 131 -9.86 -2.73 5.22
N ALA A 132 -8.55 -2.98 5.35
CA ALA A 132 -7.79 -2.62 6.54
C ALA A 132 -7.78 -1.11 6.78
N ILE A 133 -7.58 -0.31 5.72
CA ILE A 133 -7.64 1.16 5.80
C ILE A 133 -9.05 1.62 6.18
N TRP A 134 -10.10 1.04 5.59
CA TRP A 134 -11.49 1.42 5.86
C TRP A 134 -11.90 1.17 7.32
N GLN A 135 -11.58 -0.01 7.85
CA GLN A 135 -11.98 -0.43 9.20
C GLN A 135 -11.45 0.51 10.28
N LEU A 136 -10.23 1.01 10.13
CA LEU A 136 -9.60 1.86 11.13
C LEU A 136 -10.03 3.33 11.07
N ARG A 137 -10.40 3.87 9.90
CA ARG A 137 -10.95 5.23 9.80
C ARG A 137 -12.41 5.34 10.23
N SER A 138 -13.09 4.20 10.37
CA SER A 138 -14.48 4.11 10.82
C SER A 138 -14.61 3.76 12.31
N ALA A 139 -13.48 3.48 12.98
CA ALA A 139 -13.38 3.19 14.40
C ALA A 139 -13.07 4.47 15.19
#